data_AF-A0A432SNG3-F1
#
_entry.id   AF-A0A432SNG3-F1
#
_cell.length_a   1.000
_cell.length_b   1.000
_cell.length_c   1.000
_cell.angle_alpha   90.00
_cell.angle_beta   90.00
_cell.angle_gamma   90.00
#
_symmetry.space_group_name_H-M   'P 1'
#
loop_
_entity.id
_entity.type
_entity.pdbx_description
1 polymer ?
#
loop_
_entity_poly.entity_id
_entity_poly.type
_entity_poly.pdbx_seq_one_letter_code
_entity_poly.pdbx_strand_id
1 'polypeptide(L)'
;MIRTTHEALQHLEHENNMRLQRLIQLIDIFNTIIQTKSESDCIAVSVAYLKELTAKEDITFSKEPQPRSGSMALYGNDFEHNEPLYYGYISLDLDTFDDTNEQEFYRSIATMIMLQLDRIRLIERTLSASHAKSAFISSMSHELRTPLNAIIGFAQYLLAYESLTDDQQDSIAHMESSAQYLLGMINDILDIAKIEAGKM
;
A
#
# COMPACT_ATOMS: atom_id res chain seq x y z
N MET A 1 48.91 18.85 29.20
CA MET A 1 48.74 17.73 28.27
C MET A 1 47.76 16.68 28.78
N ILE A 2 47.89 16.16 30.02
CA ILE A 2 46.97 15.13 30.57
C ILE A 2 45.56 15.68 30.88
N ARG A 3 45.45 16.91 31.38
CA ARG A 3 44.16 17.54 31.72
C ARG A 3 43.32 17.86 30.49
N THR A 4 43.98 18.36 29.43
CA THR A 4 43.39 18.62 28.11
C THR A 4 42.93 17.34 27.40
N THR A 5 43.64 16.22 27.57
CA THR A 5 43.20 14.92 27.01
C THR A 5 42.02 14.32 27.78
N HIS A 6 41.94 14.53 29.09
CA HIS A 6 40.83 14.05 29.91
C HIS A 6 39.53 14.82 29.63
N GLU A 7 39.62 16.15 29.52
CA GLU A 7 38.48 17.02 29.15
C GLU A 7 37.99 16.72 27.73
N ALA A 8 38.89 16.50 26.77
CA ALA A 8 38.52 16.08 25.42
C ALA A 8 37.83 14.70 25.38
N LEU A 9 38.30 13.74 26.19
CA LEU A 9 37.68 12.41 26.27
C LEU A 9 36.28 12.46 26.88
N GLN A 10 36.09 13.24 27.95
CA GLN A 10 34.78 13.43 28.58
C GLN A 10 33.78 14.12 27.65
N HIS A 11 34.22 15.12 26.88
CA HIS A 11 33.39 15.76 25.87
C HIS A 11 32.95 14.76 24.79
N LEU A 12 33.88 13.92 24.32
CA LEU A 12 33.63 12.91 23.29
C LEU A 12 32.69 11.80 23.80
N GLU A 13 32.84 11.39 25.06
CA GLU A 13 31.95 10.43 25.72
C GLU A 13 30.54 11.00 25.89
N HIS A 14 30.42 12.27 26.30
CA HIS A 14 29.14 12.96 26.38
C HIS A 14 28.45 13.06 25.01
N GLU A 15 29.19 13.46 23.97
CA GLU A 15 28.66 13.55 22.61
C GLU A 15 28.20 12.18 22.07
N ASN A 16 28.97 11.11 22.31
CA ASN A 16 28.59 9.76 21.93
C ASN A 16 27.32 9.27 22.65
N ASN A 17 27.18 9.55 23.94
CA ASN A 17 25.98 9.19 24.70
C ASN A 17 24.74 9.92 24.16
N MET A 18 24.87 11.21 23.83
CA MET A 18 23.78 11.98 23.21
C MET A 18 23.39 11.41 21.84
N ARG A 19 24.36 11.01 21.01
CA ARG A 19 24.11 10.37 19.71
C ARG A 19 23.39 9.02 19.86
N LEU A 20 23.80 8.19 20.82
CA LEU A 20 23.15 6.92 21.11
C LEU A 20 21.71 7.12 21.57
N GLN A 21 21.47 8.11 22.43
CA GLN A 21 20.12 8.42 22.89
C GLN A 21 19.21 8.88 21.74
N ARG A 22 19.71 9.74 20.84
CA ARG A 22 18.98 10.15 19.63
C ARG A 22 18.69 8.97 18.70
N LEU A 23 19.64 8.04 18.55
CA LEU A 23 19.45 6.82 17.76
C LEU A 23 18.33 5.95 18.34
N ILE A 24 18.34 5.72 19.66
CA ILE A 24 17.30 4.93 20.35
C ILE A 24 15.94 5.58 20.13
N GLN A 25 15.85 6.91 20.29
CA GLN A 25 14.61 7.64 20.02
C GLN A 25 14.15 7.47 18.57
N LEU A 26 15.04 7.58 17.57
CA LEU A 26 14.69 7.30 16.17
C LEU A 26 14.15 5.89 15.97
N ILE A 27 14.74 4.88 16.61
CA ILE A 27 14.31 3.49 16.50
C ILE A 27 12.92 3.30 17.13
N ASP A 28 12.66 3.90 18.29
CA ASP A 28 11.36 3.80 18.95
C ASP A 28 10.27 4.50 18.15
N ILE A 29 10.57 5.68 17.59
CA ILE A 29 9.72 6.38 16.63
C ILE A 29 9.42 5.47 15.45
N PHE A 30 10.48 4.84 14.93
CA PHE A 30 10.36 3.97 13.78
C PHE A 30 9.45 2.77 14.05
N ASN A 31 9.65 2.10 15.16
CA ASN A 31 8.82 0.98 15.55
C ASN A 31 7.37 1.40 15.78
N THR A 32 7.13 2.61 16.29
CA THR A 32 5.77 3.11 16.53
C THR A 32 5.07 3.46 15.22
N ILE A 33 5.71 4.25 14.36
CA ILE A 33 5.13 4.68 13.08
C ILE A 33 4.90 3.48 12.15
N ILE A 34 5.84 2.51 12.06
CA ILE A 34 5.72 1.38 11.13
C ILE A 34 4.58 0.40 11.50
N GLN A 35 4.12 0.42 12.75
CA GLN A 35 3.01 -0.41 13.23
C GLN A 35 1.64 0.18 12.87
N THR A 36 1.57 1.45 12.47
CA THR A 36 0.32 2.09 12.08
C THR A 36 -0.23 1.47 10.79
N LYS A 37 -1.56 1.35 10.73
CA LYS A 37 -2.26 0.61 9.65
C LYS A 37 -3.09 1.49 8.73
N SER A 38 -3.26 2.77 9.07
CA SER A 38 -4.04 3.73 8.29
C SER A 38 -3.33 5.08 8.24
N GLU A 39 -3.60 5.87 7.20
CA GLU A 39 -3.02 7.21 7.06
C GLU A 39 -3.35 8.09 8.28
N SER A 40 -4.60 8.04 8.75
CA SER A 40 -5.06 8.81 9.90
C SER A 40 -4.33 8.44 11.19
N ASP A 41 -4.06 7.15 11.40
CA ASP A 41 -3.38 6.64 12.58
C ASP A 41 -1.89 7.02 12.54
N CYS A 42 -1.26 6.84 11.38
CA CYS A 42 0.11 7.29 11.12
C CYS A 42 0.27 8.78 11.43
N ILE A 43 -0.62 9.63 10.91
CA ILE A 43 -0.59 11.08 11.16
C ILE A 43 -0.81 11.39 12.64
N ALA A 44 -1.82 10.80 13.28
CA ALA A 44 -2.16 11.09 14.68
C ALA A 44 -1.01 10.72 15.62
N VAL A 45 -0.43 9.53 15.46
CA VAL A 45 0.75 9.07 16.22
C VAL A 45 1.93 9.99 15.99
N SER A 46 2.21 10.34 14.74
CA SER A 46 3.35 11.20 14.38
C SER A 46 3.22 12.60 14.97
N VAL A 47 2.03 13.21 14.91
CA VAL A 47 1.77 14.52 15.50
C VAL A 47 1.91 14.46 17.02
N ALA A 48 1.31 13.47 17.68
CA ALA A 48 1.42 13.31 19.13
C ALA A 48 2.89 13.17 19.57
N TYR A 49 3.67 12.40 18.82
CA TYR A 49 5.07 12.18 19.11
C TYR A 49 5.92 13.45 18.90
N LEU A 50 5.70 14.17 17.80
CA LEU A 50 6.41 15.44 17.56
C LEU A 50 6.09 16.49 18.63
N LYS A 51 4.86 16.53 19.15
CA LYS A 51 4.50 17.39 20.29
C LYS A 51 5.35 17.06 21.52
N GLU A 52 5.48 15.77 21.82
CA GLU A 52 6.27 15.30 22.97
C GLU A 52 7.76 15.65 22.82
N LEU A 53 8.36 15.38 21.66
CA LEU A 53 9.77 15.66 21.40
C LEU A 53 10.13 17.13 21.45
N THR A 54 9.28 17.98 20.86
CA THR A 54 9.54 19.42 20.73
C THR A 54 9.05 20.21 21.94
N ALA A 55 8.28 19.58 22.84
CA ALA A 55 7.50 20.24 23.89
C ALA A 55 6.57 21.36 23.37
N LYS A 56 6.13 21.27 22.11
CA LYS A 56 5.24 22.24 21.45
C LYS A 56 3.85 21.61 21.25
N GLU A 57 2.83 22.12 21.93
CA GLU A 57 1.46 21.59 21.83
C GLU A 57 0.70 22.03 20.56
N ASP A 58 1.19 23.07 19.89
CA ASP A 58 0.59 23.69 18.71
C ASP A 58 0.91 22.95 17.40
N ILE A 59 1.69 21.85 17.46
CA ILE A 59 1.93 21.00 16.30
C ILE A 59 0.62 20.35 15.85
N THR A 60 0.25 20.58 14.60
CA THR A 60 -0.96 20.08 13.99
C THR A 60 -0.67 19.58 12.59
N PHE A 61 -1.57 18.75 12.06
CA PHE A 61 -1.54 18.33 10.68
C PHE A 61 -2.71 18.96 9.92
N SER A 62 -2.45 19.43 8.71
CA SER A 62 -3.47 19.96 7.81
C SER A 62 -3.27 19.43 6.40
N LYS A 63 -4.39 19.15 5.70
CA LYS A 63 -4.41 18.77 4.29
C LYS A 63 -4.51 19.99 3.35
N GLU A 64 -4.54 21.21 3.89
CA GLU A 64 -4.71 22.41 3.08
C GLU A 64 -3.51 22.64 2.15
N PRO A 65 -3.72 23.03 0.88
CA PRO A 65 -2.69 23.08 -0.16
C PRO A 65 -1.70 24.25 -0.02
N GLN A 66 -1.84 25.10 0.99
CA GLN A 66 -0.87 26.16 1.31
C GLN A 66 -0.22 25.88 2.68
N PRO A 67 1.00 25.31 2.71
CA PRO A 67 1.77 25.29 3.95
C PRO A 67 2.03 26.73 4.40
N ARG A 68 1.78 27.04 5.67
CA ARG A 68 2.30 28.28 6.27
C ARG A 68 3.83 28.25 6.15
N SER A 69 4.45 29.41 5.94
CA SER A 69 5.92 29.55 6.00
C SER A 69 6.42 28.87 7.28
N GLY A 70 7.42 27.98 7.15
CA GLY A 70 7.90 27.17 8.28
C GLY A 70 7.07 25.91 8.59
N SER A 71 6.48 25.24 7.59
CA SER A 71 5.78 23.97 7.80
C SER A 71 6.48 22.81 7.10
N MET A 72 6.45 21.64 7.73
CA MET A 72 6.96 20.39 7.16
C MET A 72 5.92 19.78 6.24
N ALA A 73 6.07 20.00 4.94
CA ALA A 73 5.22 19.38 3.94
C ALA A 73 5.52 17.89 3.79
N LEU A 74 4.47 17.08 3.73
CA LEU A 74 4.52 15.63 3.53
C LEU A 74 4.11 15.31 2.08
N TYR A 75 5.08 14.84 1.31
CA TYR A 75 4.87 14.39 -0.07
C TYR A 75 5.10 12.88 -0.14
N GLY A 76 4.34 12.24 -1.01
CA GLY A 76 4.52 10.88 -1.47
C GLY A 76 4.76 10.82 -2.96
N ASN A 77 4.96 9.61 -3.47
CA ASN A 77 5.01 9.36 -4.90
C ASN A 77 3.67 8.80 -5.39
N ASP A 78 3.03 9.47 -6.35
CA ASP A 78 1.98 8.82 -7.12
C ASP A 78 2.60 7.91 -8.17
N PHE A 79 2.69 6.62 -7.85
CA PHE A 79 3.31 5.61 -8.73
C PHE A 79 2.61 5.44 -10.09
N GLU A 80 1.36 5.89 -10.24
CA GLU A 80 0.61 5.78 -11.51
C GLU A 80 0.96 6.90 -12.49
N HIS A 81 1.10 8.13 -12.00
CA HIS A 81 1.33 9.32 -12.83
C HIS A 81 2.76 9.88 -12.71
N ASN A 82 3.58 9.30 -11.83
CA ASN A 82 4.91 9.77 -11.47
C ASN A 82 4.92 11.26 -11.02
N GLU A 83 3.83 11.68 -10.37
CA GLU A 83 3.66 13.02 -9.84
C GLU A 83 3.81 13.04 -8.32
N PRO A 84 4.32 14.13 -7.73
CA PRO A 84 4.39 14.27 -6.28
C PRO A 84 2.97 14.36 -5.71
N LEU A 85 2.64 13.38 -4.89
CA LEU A 85 1.37 13.31 -4.19
C LEU A 85 1.47 14.12 -2.89
N TYR A 86 0.60 15.10 -2.70
CA TYR A 86 0.57 15.87 -1.47
C TYR A 86 -0.32 15.21 -0.42
N TYR A 87 0.25 14.81 0.72
CA TYR A 87 -0.53 14.30 1.86
C TYR A 87 -1.06 15.44 2.74
N GLY A 88 -0.26 16.50 2.90
CA GLY A 88 -0.54 17.61 3.81
C GLY A 88 0.74 18.20 4.37
N TYR A 89 0.64 18.96 5.46
CA TYR A 89 1.79 19.46 6.19
C TYR A 89 1.61 19.29 7.69
N ILE A 90 2.74 19.17 8.40
CA ILE A 90 2.83 19.28 9.85
C ILE A 90 3.31 20.70 10.17
N SER A 91 2.64 21.38 11.10
CA SER A 91 3.01 22.73 11.55
C SER A 91 4.22 22.70 12.48
N LEU A 92 5.37 22.28 11.93
CA LEU A 92 6.66 22.24 12.59
C LEU A 92 7.68 22.98 11.72
N ASP A 93 8.15 24.11 12.24
CA ASP A 93 9.17 24.92 11.59
C ASP A 93 10.56 24.45 11.98
N LEU A 94 11.23 23.80 11.04
CA LEU A 94 12.59 23.29 11.25
C LEU A 94 13.62 24.42 11.33
N ASP A 95 13.35 25.58 10.74
CA ASP A 95 14.28 26.71 10.76
C ASP A 95 14.29 27.41 12.13
N THR A 96 13.36 27.05 13.04
CA THR A 96 13.36 27.52 14.44
C THR A 96 14.38 26.82 15.33
N PHE A 97 15.02 25.74 14.86
CA PHE A 97 16.01 25.01 15.64
C PHE A 97 17.42 25.46 15.26
N ASP A 98 18.21 25.91 16.23
CA ASP A 98 19.59 26.39 16.01
C ASP A 98 20.60 25.25 15.76
N ASP A 99 20.29 24.01 16.19
CA ASP A 99 21.17 22.83 16.01
C ASP A 99 20.85 22.11 14.68
N THR A 100 21.82 22.11 13.75
CA THR A 100 21.72 21.37 12.48
C THR A 100 21.39 19.88 12.71
N ASN A 101 21.94 19.26 13.76
CA ASN A 101 21.70 17.84 14.02
C ASN A 101 20.26 17.60 14.51
N GLU A 102 19.65 18.57 15.18
CA GLU A 102 18.25 18.50 15.60
C GLU A 102 17.32 18.68 14.38
N GLN A 103 17.65 19.59 13.47
CA GLN A 103 16.95 19.71 12.19
C GLN A 103 17.00 18.41 11.39
N GLU A 104 18.17 17.77 11.27
CA GLU A 104 18.33 16.49 10.57
C GLU A 104 17.57 15.34 11.24
N PHE A 105 17.50 15.34 12.57
CA PHE A 105 16.71 14.38 13.33
C PHE A 105 15.21 14.49 12.99
N TYR A 106 14.64 15.70 13.03
CA TYR A 106 13.24 15.89 12.64
C TYR A 106 12.98 15.65 11.16
N ARG A 107 13.93 15.98 10.26
CA ARG A 107 13.85 15.61 8.84
C ARG A 107 13.82 14.10 8.63
N SER A 108 14.57 13.35 9.44
CA SER A 108 14.57 11.89 9.39
C SER A 108 13.19 11.33 9.81
N ILE A 109 12.59 11.90 10.86
CA ILE A 109 11.22 11.55 11.28
C ILE A 109 10.22 11.85 10.15
N ALA A 110 10.31 13.03 9.52
CA ALA A 110 9.47 13.40 8.39
C ALA A 110 9.51 12.39 7.25
N THR A 111 10.73 12.02 6.86
CA THR A 111 10.99 11.06 5.78
C THR A 111 10.36 9.72 6.12
N MET A 112 10.44 9.31 7.38
CA MET A 112 9.88 8.07 7.84
C MET A 112 8.33 8.08 7.84
N ILE A 113 7.72 9.19 8.24
CA ILE A 113 6.28 9.40 8.15
C ILE A 113 5.84 9.29 6.69
N MET A 114 6.52 9.99 5.77
CA MET A 114 6.21 9.96 4.33
C MET A 114 6.30 8.53 3.78
N LEU A 115 7.38 7.81 4.08
CA LEU A 115 7.58 6.44 3.63
C LEU A 115 6.46 5.51 4.11
N GLN A 116 6.00 5.70 5.34
CA GLN A 116 4.95 4.86 5.90
C GLN A 116 3.56 5.20 5.35
N LEU A 117 3.25 6.48 5.13
CA LEU A 117 2.03 6.88 4.43
C LEU A 117 1.98 6.30 3.01
N ASP A 118 3.09 6.38 2.27
CA ASP A 118 3.21 5.78 0.94
C ASP A 118 2.97 4.27 0.97
N ARG A 119 3.57 3.57 1.93
CA ARG A 119 3.37 2.13 2.10
C ARG A 119 1.91 1.78 2.40
N ILE A 120 1.27 2.47 3.34
CA ILE A 120 -0.13 2.23 3.71
C ILE A 120 -1.04 2.40 2.47
N ARG A 121 -0.88 3.51 1.75
CA ARG A 121 -1.67 3.80 0.56
C ARG A 121 -1.45 2.80 -0.57
N LEU A 122 -0.20 2.36 -0.78
CA LEU A 122 0.12 1.35 -1.79
C LEU A 122 -0.57 0.01 -1.47
N ILE A 123 -0.59 -0.38 -0.19
CA ILE A 123 -1.29 -1.57 0.27
C ILE A 123 -2.78 -1.44 0.02
N GLU A 124 -3.41 -0.33 0.43
CA GLU A 124 -4.86 -0.10 0.24
C GLU A 124 -5.25 -0.15 -1.24
N ARG A 125 -4.49 0.52 -2.12
CA ARG A 125 -4.71 0.48 -3.57
C ARG A 125 -4.58 -0.93 -4.13
N THR A 126 -3.53 -1.66 -3.75
CA THR A 126 -3.29 -3.04 -4.21
C THR A 126 -4.43 -3.97 -3.79
N LEU A 127 -4.90 -3.85 -2.55
CA LEU A 127 -6.02 -4.64 -2.05
C LEU A 127 -7.32 -4.30 -2.78
N SER A 128 -7.60 -3.01 -2.99
CA SER A 128 -8.78 -2.58 -3.75
C SER A 128 -8.75 -3.10 -5.19
N ALA A 129 -7.60 -3.01 -5.88
CA ALA A 129 -7.43 -3.51 -7.23
C ALA A 129 -7.60 -5.04 -7.29
N SER A 130 -7.02 -5.77 -6.33
CA SER A 130 -7.17 -7.23 -6.21
C SER A 130 -8.64 -7.61 -6.01
N HIS A 131 -9.35 -6.95 -5.09
CA HIS A 131 -10.78 -7.19 -4.88
C HIS A 131 -11.62 -6.88 -6.11
N ALA A 132 -11.36 -5.77 -6.80
CA ALA A 132 -12.05 -5.42 -8.04
C ALA A 132 -11.82 -6.46 -9.14
N LYS A 133 -10.57 -6.94 -9.30
CA LYS A 133 -10.21 -8.02 -10.23
C LYS A 133 -10.99 -9.29 -9.92
N SER A 134 -10.97 -9.76 -8.67
CA SER A 134 -11.70 -10.98 -8.28
C SER A 134 -13.21 -10.84 -8.47
N ALA A 135 -13.79 -9.68 -8.15
CA ALA A 135 -15.21 -9.42 -8.36
C ALA A 135 -15.58 -9.44 -9.85
N PHE A 136 -14.77 -8.81 -10.70
CA PHE A 136 -14.96 -8.81 -12.14
C PHE A 136 -14.91 -10.23 -12.73
N ILE A 137 -13.89 -11.02 -12.39
CA ILE A 137 -13.75 -12.40 -12.87
C ILE A 137 -14.93 -13.27 -12.40
N SER A 138 -15.38 -13.08 -11.16
CA SER A 138 -16.57 -13.77 -10.65
C SER A 138 -17.83 -13.44 -11.45
N SER A 139 -18.09 -12.17 -11.73
CA SER A 139 -19.25 -11.73 -12.52
C SER A 139 -19.20 -12.29 -13.93
N MET A 140 -18.06 -12.15 -14.61
CA MET A 140 -17.87 -12.63 -15.98
C MET A 140 -18.05 -14.14 -16.07
N SER A 141 -17.56 -14.91 -15.10
CA SER A 141 -17.78 -16.36 -15.09
C SER A 141 -19.27 -16.72 -15.02
N HIS A 142 -20.05 -16.05 -14.18
CA HIS A 142 -21.50 -16.28 -14.11
C HIS A 142 -22.20 -15.94 -15.43
N GLU A 143 -21.83 -14.82 -16.05
CA GLU A 143 -22.39 -14.38 -17.32
C GLU A 143 -22.03 -15.32 -18.47
N LEU A 144 -20.83 -15.91 -18.48
CA LEU A 144 -20.37 -16.85 -19.51
C LEU A 144 -20.89 -18.28 -19.32
N ARG A 145 -21.10 -18.72 -18.07
CA ARG A 145 -21.64 -20.06 -17.76
C ARG A 145 -23.02 -20.27 -18.39
N THR A 146 -23.89 -19.26 -18.32
CA THR A 146 -25.26 -19.35 -18.83
C THR A 146 -25.32 -19.66 -20.35
N PRO A 147 -24.69 -18.87 -21.24
CA PRO A 147 -24.69 -19.17 -22.67
C PRO A 147 -23.90 -20.44 -23.02
N LEU A 148 -22.81 -20.76 -22.32
CA LEU A 148 -22.06 -22.00 -22.56
C LEU A 148 -22.88 -23.24 -22.22
N ASN A 149 -23.55 -23.24 -21.07
CA ASN A 149 -24.45 -24.33 -20.69
C ASN A 149 -25.62 -24.47 -21.67
N ALA A 150 -26.13 -23.37 -22.22
CA ALA A 150 -27.14 -23.43 -23.27
C ALA A 150 -26.59 -24.08 -24.56
N ILE A 151 -25.40 -23.70 -25.02
CA ILE A 151 -24.74 -24.30 -26.20
C ILE A 151 -24.51 -25.79 -25.99
N ILE A 152 -23.97 -26.19 -24.84
CA ILE A 152 -23.74 -27.60 -24.48
C ILE A 152 -25.07 -28.36 -24.49
N GLY A 153 -26.10 -27.82 -23.84
CA GLY A 153 -27.43 -28.45 -23.77
C GLY A 153 -28.08 -28.61 -25.15
N PHE A 154 -28.00 -27.60 -26.02
CA PHE A 154 -28.51 -27.70 -27.39
C PHE A 154 -27.73 -28.70 -28.24
N ALA A 155 -26.41 -28.72 -28.14
CA ALA A 155 -25.58 -29.68 -28.85
C ALA A 155 -25.91 -31.12 -28.43
N GLN A 156 -26.02 -31.37 -27.12
CA GLN A 156 -26.42 -32.67 -26.57
C GLN A 156 -27.83 -33.09 -26.99
N TYR A 157 -28.77 -32.14 -27.03
CA TYR A 157 -30.13 -32.40 -27.53
C TYR A 157 -30.13 -32.81 -29.00
N LEU A 158 -29.43 -32.07 -29.88
CA LEU A 158 -29.36 -32.37 -31.31
C LEU A 158 -28.72 -33.73 -31.58
N LEU A 159 -27.63 -34.05 -30.87
CA LEU A 159 -26.94 -35.34 -30.96
C LEU A 159 -27.82 -36.53 -30.51
N ALA A 160 -28.79 -36.29 -29.62
CA ALA A 160 -29.65 -37.34 -29.08
C ALA A 160 -30.94 -37.59 -29.87
N TYR A 161 -31.45 -36.60 -30.61
CA TYR A 161 -32.82 -36.63 -31.14
C TYR A 161 -32.97 -36.38 -32.65
N GLU A 162 -31.91 -35.98 -33.37
CA GLU A 162 -32.00 -35.71 -34.80
C GLU A 162 -31.29 -36.76 -35.67
N SER A 163 -31.84 -36.98 -36.87
CA SER A 163 -31.17 -37.74 -37.93
C SER A 163 -30.18 -36.83 -38.65
N LEU A 164 -29.00 -36.66 -38.05
CA LEU A 164 -27.92 -35.82 -38.56
C LEU A 164 -27.10 -36.57 -39.61
N THR A 165 -26.51 -35.84 -40.56
CA THR A 165 -25.44 -36.39 -41.40
C THR A 165 -24.14 -36.50 -40.61
N ASP A 166 -23.22 -37.37 -41.02
CA ASP A 166 -21.91 -37.55 -40.35
C ASP A 166 -21.18 -36.20 -40.15
N ASP A 167 -21.14 -35.35 -41.18
CA ASP A 167 -20.52 -34.01 -41.10
C ASP A 167 -21.18 -33.07 -40.08
N GLN A 168 -22.51 -33.17 -39.90
CA GLN A 168 -23.25 -32.36 -38.93
C GLN A 168 -23.00 -32.87 -37.51
N GLN A 169 -22.98 -34.19 -37.34
CA GLN A 169 -22.69 -34.83 -36.06
C GLN A 169 -21.28 -34.46 -35.56
N ASP A 170 -20.27 -34.55 -36.42
CA ASP A 170 -18.90 -34.16 -36.10
C ASP A 170 -18.81 -32.66 -35.74
N SER A 171 -19.48 -31.80 -36.52
CA SER A 171 -19.51 -30.35 -36.25
C SER A 171 -20.13 -30.03 -34.88
N ILE A 172 -21.26 -30.65 -34.55
CA ILE A 172 -21.96 -30.43 -33.26
C ILE A 172 -21.13 -30.99 -32.09
N ALA A 173 -20.51 -32.16 -32.25
CA ALA A 173 -19.61 -32.74 -31.25
C ALA A 173 -18.39 -31.85 -31.00
N HIS A 174 -17.83 -31.23 -32.04
CA HIS A 174 -16.75 -30.25 -31.90
C HIS A 174 -17.20 -28.98 -31.18
N MET A 175 -18.41 -28.49 -31.45
CA MET A 175 -18.98 -27.34 -30.73
C MET A 175 -19.17 -27.64 -29.24
N GLU A 176 -19.71 -28.82 -28.90
CA GLU A 176 -19.91 -29.25 -27.51
C GLU A 176 -18.58 -29.34 -26.76
N SER A 177 -17.61 -30.05 -27.32
CA SER A 177 -16.26 -30.19 -26.74
C SER A 177 -15.57 -28.84 -26.54
N SER A 178 -15.70 -27.91 -27.50
CA SER A 178 -15.13 -26.57 -27.40
C SER A 178 -15.78 -25.74 -26.29
N ALA A 179 -17.10 -25.83 -26.14
CA ALA A 179 -17.83 -25.14 -25.08
C ALA A 179 -17.48 -25.71 -23.70
N GLN A 180 -17.35 -27.04 -23.59
CA GLN A 180 -16.90 -27.73 -22.38
C GLN A 180 -15.48 -27.30 -21.98
N TYR A 181 -14.57 -27.22 -22.95
CA TYR A 181 -13.20 -26.77 -22.74
C TYR A 181 -13.12 -25.32 -22.24
N LEU A 182 -13.88 -24.41 -22.86
CA LEU A 182 -13.93 -23.02 -22.44
C LEU A 182 -14.50 -22.87 -21.02
N LEU A 183 -15.52 -23.66 -20.67
CA LEU A 183 -16.06 -23.71 -19.31
C LEU A 183 -15.00 -24.16 -18.29
N GLY A 184 -14.18 -25.16 -18.65
CA GLY A 184 -13.03 -25.60 -17.87
C GLY A 184 -12.03 -24.48 -17.62
N MET A 185 -11.57 -23.81 -18.69
CA MET A 185 -10.64 -22.68 -18.57
C MET A 185 -11.18 -21.54 -17.70
N ILE A 186 -12.47 -21.22 -17.80
CA ILE A 186 -13.11 -20.21 -16.96
C ILE A 186 -13.08 -20.61 -15.48
N ASN A 187 -13.26 -21.89 -15.16
CA ASN A 187 -13.17 -22.39 -13.79
C ASN A 187 -11.73 -22.30 -13.26
N ASP A 188 -10.73 -22.64 -14.08
CA ASP A 188 -9.32 -22.53 -13.69
C ASP A 188 -8.94 -21.08 -13.36
N ILE A 189 -9.38 -20.11 -14.19
CA ILE A 189 -9.16 -18.68 -13.95
C ILE A 189 -9.86 -18.20 -12.66
N LEU A 190 -11.08 -18.69 -12.41
CA LEU A 190 -11.82 -18.39 -11.17
C LEU A 190 -11.09 -18.89 -9.93
N ASP A 191 -10.55 -20.11 -9.98
CA ASP A 191 -9.88 -20.71 -8.83
C ASP A 191 -8.58 -19.97 -8.51
N ILE A 192 -7.81 -19.56 -9.53
CA ILE A 192 -6.68 -18.64 -9.34
C ILE A 192 -7.12 -17.33 -8.66
N ALA A 193 -8.21 -16.72 -9.13
CA ALA A 193 -8.72 -15.48 -8.55
C ALA A 193 -9.21 -15.61 -7.09
N LYS A 194 -9.62 -16.81 -6.66
CA LYS A 194 -9.96 -17.10 -5.24
C LYS A 194 -8.71 -17.30 -4.39
N ILE A 195 -7.68 -17.97 -4.93
CA ILE A 195 -6.38 -18.16 -4.25
C ILE A 195 -5.73 -16.79 -4.01
N GLU A 196 -5.66 -15.94 -5.03
CA GLU A 196 -5.09 -14.58 -4.92
C GLU A 196 -5.84 -13.72 -3.88
N ALA A 197 -7.14 -13.96 -3.70
CA ALA A 197 -7.96 -13.26 -2.71
C ALA A 197 -7.93 -13.89 -1.30
N GLY A 198 -7.18 -14.97 -1.09
CA GLY A 198 -7.07 -15.67 0.20
C GLY A 198 -8.37 -16.36 0.65
N LYS A 199 -9.22 -16.81 -0.29
CA LYS A 199 -10.56 -17.37 -0.01
C LYS A 199 -10.67 -18.91 -0.12
N MET A 200 -9.55 -19.65 -0.07
CA MET A 200 -9.53 -21.14 -0.12
C MET A 200 -9.15 -21.76 1.22
#